data_AF-A0A844AZ35-F1
#
_entry.id   AF-A0A844AZ35-F1
#
_cell.length_a   1.000
_cell.length_b   1.000
_cell.length_c   1.000
_cell.angle_alpha   90.00
_cell.angle_beta   90.00
_cell.angle_gamma   90.00
#
_symmetry.space_group_name_H-M   'P 1'
#
loop_
_entity.id
_entity.type
_entity.pdbx_description
1 polymer ?
#
loop_
_entity_poly.entity_id
_entity_poly.type
_entity_poly.pdbx_seq_one_letter_code
_entity_poly.pdbx_strand_id
1 'polypeptide(L)'
;MSQPEQQKKVRKWRWSKVFFALSLALNVAFVGAIAGTAYRFKDRRDGGAPPSLAVMLFRELDHDTRDKLKRHASGRHETVRGQRAADRKDLFAALRADPFVIEPVIEVLDRHSGRQAAFRQTVRQEWLNKLQNMSSEERAALAERMERRSKRHGHKKGH
;
A
#
# COMPACT_ATOMS: atom_id res chain seq x y z
N MET A 1 -53.78 -27.65 35.90
CA MET A 1 -53.65 -26.17 35.92
C MET A 1 -52.23 -25.83 35.52
N SER A 2 -52.05 -25.27 34.31
CA SER A 2 -50.74 -24.99 33.71
C SER A 2 -50.23 -23.60 34.09
N GLN A 3 -48.91 -23.51 34.29
CA GLN A 3 -48.14 -22.28 34.55
C GLN A 3 -48.08 -21.36 33.32
N PRO A 4 -47.55 -20.14 33.48
CA PRO A 4 -46.52 -19.72 32.53
C PRO A 4 -45.23 -19.25 33.20
N GLU A 5 -44.12 -19.70 32.60
CA GLU A 5 -42.75 -19.38 32.92
C GLU A 5 -42.40 -17.89 32.72
N GLN A 6 -41.67 -17.33 33.69
CA GLN A 6 -41.03 -16.03 33.54
C GLN A 6 -39.74 -16.13 32.70
N GLN A 7 -39.78 -15.66 31.46
CA GLN A 7 -38.59 -15.47 30.64
C GLN A 7 -37.69 -14.36 31.19
N LYS A 8 -36.51 -14.77 31.63
CA LYS A 8 -35.39 -13.92 32.07
C LYS A 8 -34.90 -13.04 30.91
N LYS A 9 -35.41 -11.80 30.79
CA LYS A 9 -34.86 -10.76 29.89
C LYS A 9 -33.52 -10.26 30.41
N VAL A 10 -32.45 -11.06 30.27
CA VAL A 10 -31.11 -10.65 30.68
C VAL A 10 -30.24 -10.33 29.46
N ARG A 11 -29.54 -9.20 29.55
CA ARG A 11 -28.17 -9.03 29.02
C ARG A 11 -27.95 -8.86 27.52
N LYS A 12 -28.97 -8.75 26.66
CA LYS A 12 -28.75 -8.41 25.23
C LYS A 12 -28.23 -6.98 25.02
N TRP A 13 -28.73 -5.98 25.75
CA TRP A 13 -28.47 -4.57 25.45
C TRP A 13 -27.06 -4.08 25.85
N ARG A 14 -26.42 -4.71 26.84
CA ARG A 14 -25.07 -4.33 27.28
C ARG A 14 -23.99 -4.86 26.35
N TRP A 15 -24.18 -6.07 25.79
CA TRP A 15 -23.24 -6.66 24.84
C TRP A 15 -23.28 -5.94 23.48
N SER A 16 -24.47 -5.53 23.02
CA SER A 16 -24.59 -4.72 21.79
C SER A 16 -23.82 -3.41 21.85
N LYS A 17 -23.82 -2.72 23.00
CA LYS A 17 -23.06 -1.46 23.19
C LYS A 17 -21.55 -1.69 23.17
N VAL A 18 -21.07 -2.82 23.69
CA VAL A 18 -19.64 -3.19 23.66
C VAL A 18 -19.20 -3.50 22.24
N PHE A 19 -19.97 -4.29 21.48
CA PHE A 19 -19.67 -4.56 20.07
C PHE A 19 -19.71 -3.28 19.22
N PHE A 20 -20.66 -2.39 19.48
CA PHE A 20 -20.74 -1.10 18.80
C PHE A 20 -19.52 -0.22 19.13
N ALA A 21 -19.15 -0.11 20.40
CA ALA A 21 -17.98 0.66 20.82
C ALA A 21 -16.68 0.09 20.25
N LEU A 22 -16.55 -1.25 20.19
CA LEU A 22 -15.38 -1.91 19.62
C LEU A 22 -15.30 -1.71 18.10
N SER A 23 -16.42 -1.83 17.39
CA SER A 23 -16.49 -1.54 15.95
C SER A 23 -16.15 -0.08 15.66
N LEU A 24 -16.68 0.84 16.46
CA LEU A 24 -16.39 2.27 16.33
C LEU A 24 -14.91 2.57 16.60
N ALA A 25 -14.32 2.00 17.65
CA ALA A 25 -12.91 2.17 17.98
C ALA A 25 -12.00 1.62 16.87
N LEU A 26 -12.35 0.46 16.29
CA LEU A 26 -11.60 -0.12 15.18
C LEU A 26 -11.67 0.75 13.92
N ASN A 27 -12.85 1.29 13.62
CA ASN A 27 -13.04 2.22 12.51
C ASN A 27 -12.23 3.51 12.70
N VAL A 28 -12.25 4.09 13.90
CA VAL A 28 -11.46 5.30 14.23
C VAL A 28 -9.95 5.00 14.20
N ALA A 29 -9.51 3.84 14.68
CA ALA A 29 -8.11 3.43 14.62
C ALA A 29 -7.63 3.24 13.17
N PHE A 30 -8.47 2.63 12.32
CA PHE A 30 -8.18 2.44 10.91
C PHE A 30 -8.11 3.77 10.16
N VAL A 31 -9.08 4.67 10.38
CA VAL A 31 -9.07 6.03 9.84
C VAL A 31 -7.87 6.81 10.38
N GLY A 32 -7.53 6.67 11.66
CA GLY A 32 -6.36 7.30 12.29
C GLY A 32 -5.03 6.80 11.73
N ALA A 33 -4.91 5.51 11.40
CA ALA A 33 -3.72 4.95 10.76
C ALA A 33 -3.56 5.47 9.32
N ILE A 34 -4.66 5.55 8.56
CA ILE A 34 -4.65 6.09 7.20
C ILE A 34 -4.41 7.61 7.23
N ALA A 35 -5.07 8.34 8.11
CA ALA A 35 -4.91 9.78 8.25
C ALA A 35 -3.52 10.14 8.80
N GLY A 36 -2.98 9.39 9.76
CA GLY A 36 -1.65 9.59 10.32
C GLY A 36 -0.54 9.31 9.32
N THR A 37 -0.68 8.25 8.50
CA THR A 37 0.24 8.01 7.38
C THR A 37 0.11 9.10 6.32
N ALA A 38 -1.12 9.47 5.92
CA ALA A 38 -1.37 10.54 4.96
C ALA A 38 -0.87 11.91 5.45
N TYR A 39 -0.98 12.22 6.74
CA TYR A 39 -0.47 13.43 7.36
C TYR A 39 1.06 13.45 7.33
N ARG A 40 1.71 12.32 7.65
CA ARG A 40 3.16 12.13 7.49
C ARG A 40 3.62 12.24 6.02
N PHE A 41 2.74 11.97 5.05
CA PHE A 41 2.99 12.20 3.62
C PHE A 41 2.63 13.61 3.15
N LYS A 42 1.69 14.32 3.81
CA LYS A 42 1.28 15.70 3.48
C LYS A 42 2.36 16.70 3.90
N ASP A 43 2.98 16.48 5.06
CA ASP A 43 4.12 17.27 5.56
C ASP A 43 5.39 17.12 4.70
N ARG A 44 5.33 16.27 3.67
CA ARG A 44 6.40 16.02 2.68
C ARG A 44 6.08 16.59 1.31
N ARG A 45 4.93 17.24 1.12
CA ARG A 45 4.57 17.87 -0.16
C ARG A 45 5.44 19.09 -0.46
N ASP A 46 6.04 19.71 0.56
CA ASP A 46 6.89 20.90 0.39
C ASP A 46 8.41 20.59 0.45
N GLY A 47 8.80 19.32 0.70
CA GLY A 47 10.22 18.98 0.94
C GLY A 47 10.55 17.49 0.86
N GLY A 48 10.06 16.84 -0.20
CA GLY A 48 10.10 15.41 -0.54
C GLY A 48 10.99 14.51 0.31
N ALA A 49 10.40 13.45 0.88
CA ALA A 49 11.16 12.31 1.36
C ALA A 49 12.09 11.80 0.25
N PRO A 50 13.31 11.32 0.59
CA PRO A 50 14.09 10.55 -0.37
C PRO A 50 13.20 9.45 -0.96
N PRO A 51 13.24 9.22 -2.29
CA PRO A 51 12.51 8.11 -2.89
C PRO A 51 12.89 6.81 -2.19
N SER A 52 11.93 5.91 -2.00
CA SER A 52 12.22 4.61 -1.39
C SER A 52 13.26 3.86 -2.23
N LEU A 53 14.03 2.98 -1.58
CA LEU A 53 15.06 2.19 -2.27
C LEU A 53 14.49 1.46 -3.50
N ALA A 54 13.28 0.90 -3.39
CA ALA A 54 12.60 0.24 -4.51
C ALA A 54 12.35 1.17 -5.72
N VAL A 55 11.99 2.43 -5.48
CA VAL A 55 11.82 3.43 -6.56
C VAL A 55 13.16 3.79 -7.17
N MET A 56 14.21 3.89 -6.36
CA MET A 56 15.56 4.15 -6.85
C MET A 56 16.07 3.03 -7.76
N LEU A 57 15.93 1.77 -7.33
CA LEU A 57 16.30 0.59 -8.12
C LEU A 57 15.49 0.52 -9.43
N PHE A 58 14.17 0.70 -9.35
CA PHE A 58 13.31 0.67 -10.53
C PHE A 58 13.72 1.72 -11.58
N ARG A 59 14.12 2.93 -11.16
CA ARG A 59 14.51 3.99 -12.09
C ARG A 59 15.80 3.70 -12.84
N GLU A 60 16.65 2.86 -12.28
CA GLU A 60 17.96 2.51 -12.84
C GLU A 60 17.89 1.30 -13.77
N LEU A 61 16.77 0.59 -13.81
CA LEU A 61 16.48 -0.37 -14.87
C LEU A 61 16.34 0.34 -16.22
N ASP A 62 16.65 -0.39 -17.30
CA ASP A 62 16.49 0.10 -18.67
C ASP A 62 15.01 0.38 -19.00
N HIS A 63 14.77 1.11 -20.09
CA HIS A 63 13.42 1.53 -20.46
C HIS A 63 12.50 0.33 -20.72
N ASP A 64 12.98 -0.66 -21.46
CA ASP A 64 12.18 -1.80 -21.90
C ASP A 64 11.82 -2.72 -20.74
N THR A 65 12.75 -2.95 -19.81
CA THR A 65 12.51 -3.69 -18.58
C THR A 65 11.50 -2.96 -17.70
N ARG A 66 11.62 -1.64 -17.53
CA ARG A 66 10.63 -0.86 -16.77
C ARG A 66 9.24 -0.96 -17.39
N ASP A 67 9.14 -0.94 -18.71
CA ASP A 67 7.85 -1.02 -19.40
C ASP A 67 7.25 -2.42 -19.35
N LYS A 68 8.07 -3.49 -19.47
CA LYS A 68 7.65 -4.87 -19.20
C LYS A 68 7.09 -5.01 -17.79
N LEU A 69 7.80 -4.47 -16.79
CA LEU A 69 7.39 -4.49 -15.40
C LEU A 69 6.09 -3.70 -15.15
N LYS A 70 5.90 -2.55 -15.80
CA LYS A 70 4.63 -1.78 -15.72
C LYS A 70 3.46 -2.56 -16.31
N ARG A 71 3.64 -3.21 -17.46
CA ARG A 71 2.61 -4.05 -18.08
C ARG A 71 2.26 -5.25 -17.20
N HIS A 72 3.27 -5.89 -16.61
CA HIS A 72 3.04 -6.95 -15.64
C HIS A 72 2.28 -6.43 -14.40
N ALA A 73 2.64 -5.25 -13.89
CA ALA A 73 1.99 -4.63 -12.73
C ALA A 73 0.55 -4.17 -12.99
N SER A 74 0.20 -3.79 -14.23
CA SER A 74 -1.17 -3.44 -14.59
C SER A 74 -2.07 -4.67 -14.70
N GLY A 75 -1.50 -5.86 -14.87
CA GLY A 75 -2.22 -7.12 -14.98
C GLY A 75 -3.23 -7.07 -16.12
N ARG A 76 -4.50 -7.37 -15.82
CA ARG A 76 -5.61 -7.31 -16.78
C ARG A 76 -6.03 -5.89 -17.20
N HIS A 77 -5.43 -4.85 -16.61
CA HIS A 77 -5.72 -3.46 -16.97
C HIS A 77 -4.68 -2.94 -17.96
N GLU A 78 -5.11 -2.04 -18.84
CA GLU A 78 -4.24 -1.39 -19.83
C GLU A 78 -3.12 -0.57 -19.18
N THR A 79 -3.37 0.00 -18.00
CA THR A 79 -2.38 0.81 -17.28
C THR A 79 -2.38 0.52 -15.78
N VAL A 80 -1.22 0.74 -15.15
CA VAL A 80 -1.09 0.70 -13.68
C VAL A 80 -2.05 1.71 -13.01
N ARG A 81 -2.32 2.84 -13.68
CA ARG A 81 -3.29 3.83 -13.19
C ARG A 81 -4.71 3.27 -13.19
N GLY A 82 -5.12 2.58 -14.25
CA GLY A 82 -6.42 1.92 -14.36
C GLY A 82 -6.58 0.82 -13.32
N GLN A 83 -5.54 0.00 -13.15
CA GLN A 83 -5.48 -1.00 -12.09
C GLN A 83 -5.72 -0.37 -10.70
N ARG A 84 -4.96 0.68 -10.36
CA ARG A 84 -5.09 1.34 -9.04
C ARG A 84 -6.46 1.99 -8.85
N ALA A 85 -7.08 2.45 -9.94
CA ALA A 85 -8.43 3.00 -9.90
C ALA A 85 -9.46 1.91 -9.59
N ALA A 86 -9.30 0.71 -10.15
CA ALA A 86 -10.14 -0.44 -9.86
C ALA A 86 -10.04 -0.86 -8.38
N ASP A 87 -8.83 -1.01 -7.83
CA ASP A 87 -8.67 -1.34 -6.40
C ASP A 87 -9.37 -0.34 -5.48
N ARG A 88 -9.25 0.96 -5.77
CA ARG A 88 -9.91 2.01 -4.97
C ARG A 88 -11.42 1.91 -5.09
N LYS A 89 -11.94 1.63 -6.29
CA LYS A 89 -13.38 1.44 -6.50
C LYS A 89 -13.88 0.26 -5.69
N ASP A 90 -13.20 -0.87 -5.73
CA ASP A 90 -13.58 -2.09 -5.00
C ASP A 90 -13.54 -1.86 -3.49
N LEU A 91 -12.49 -1.21 -2.98
CA LEU A 91 -12.38 -0.85 -1.57
C LEU A 91 -13.52 0.07 -1.14
N PHE A 92 -13.82 1.11 -1.93
CA PHE A 92 -14.90 2.03 -1.61
C PHE A 92 -16.30 1.41 -1.72
N ALA A 93 -16.48 0.39 -2.56
CA ALA A 93 -17.71 -0.38 -2.60
C ALA A 93 -17.87 -1.24 -1.33
N ALA A 94 -16.81 -1.96 -0.94
CA ALA A 94 -16.81 -2.78 0.28
C ALA A 94 -17.09 -1.94 1.55
N LEU A 95 -16.50 -0.75 1.64
CA LEU A 95 -16.70 0.16 2.78
C LEU A 95 -18.11 0.77 2.84
N ARG A 96 -18.86 0.80 1.73
CA ARG A 96 -20.22 1.35 1.66
C ARG A 96 -21.31 0.30 1.75
N ALA A 97 -20.96 -0.98 1.84
CA ALA A 97 -21.94 -2.07 1.91
C ALA A 97 -22.77 -1.97 3.21
N ASP A 98 -24.08 -2.23 3.09
CA ASP A 98 -24.99 -2.35 4.21
C ASP A 98 -25.77 -3.68 4.09
N PRO A 99 -25.57 -4.64 5.00
CA PRO A 99 -24.72 -4.56 6.18
C PRO A 99 -23.22 -4.52 5.84
N PHE A 100 -22.43 -3.87 6.70
CA PHE A 100 -20.97 -3.87 6.58
C PHE A 100 -20.40 -5.27 6.86
N VAL A 101 -19.52 -5.73 5.97
CA VAL A 101 -18.81 -7.01 6.05
C VAL A 101 -17.32 -6.75 5.85
N ILE A 102 -16.46 -7.34 6.69
CA ILE A 102 -15.02 -7.00 6.72
C ILE A 102 -14.22 -7.79 5.67
N GLU A 103 -14.68 -8.97 5.31
CA GLU A 103 -14.00 -9.92 4.43
C GLU A 103 -13.67 -9.32 3.03
N PRO A 104 -14.58 -8.60 2.34
CA PRO A 104 -14.24 -7.95 1.06
C PRO A 104 -13.17 -6.87 1.19
N VAL A 105 -13.08 -6.18 2.33
CA VAL A 105 -12.03 -5.18 2.59
C VAL A 105 -10.68 -5.88 2.71
N ILE A 106 -10.62 -6.97 3.48
CA ILE A 106 -9.41 -7.77 3.65
C ILE A 106 -8.93 -8.28 2.28
N GLU A 107 -9.82 -8.85 1.47
CA GLU A 107 -9.47 -9.37 0.15
C GLU A 107 -8.84 -8.31 -0.76
N VAL A 108 -9.41 -7.09 -0.80
CA VAL A 108 -8.86 -6.00 -1.61
C VAL A 108 -7.47 -5.58 -1.12
N LEU A 109 -7.27 -5.51 0.20
CA LEU A 109 -5.99 -5.15 0.81
C LEU A 109 -4.92 -6.23 0.59
N ASP A 110 -5.27 -7.51 0.71
CA ASP A 110 -4.36 -8.63 0.47
C ASP A 110 -3.97 -8.75 -1.00
N ARG A 111 -4.95 -8.58 -1.91
CA ARG A 111 -4.67 -8.52 -3.35
C ARG A 111 -3.78 -7.34 -3.70
N HIS A 112 -3.92 -6.20 -3.02
CA HIS A 112 -3.04 -5.06 -3.19
C HIS A 112 -1.63 -5.35 -2.66
N SER A 113 -1.52 -5.84 -1.43
CA SER A 113 -0.23 -6.11 -0.77
C SER A 113 0.57 -7.17 -1.51
N GLY A 114 -0.09 -8.27 -1.93
CA GLY A 114 0.51 -9.35 -2.70
C GLY A 114 1.09 -8.89 -4.03
N ARG A 115 0.34 -8.07 -4.80
CA ARG A 115 0.87 -7.50 -6.05
C ARG A 115 2.03 -6.55 -5.83
N GLN A 116 1.99 -5.73 -4.79
CA GLN A 116 3.12 -4.86 -4.44
C GLN A 116 4.35 -5.67 -4.04
N ALA A 117 4.18 -6.77 -3.31
CA ALA A 117 5.27 -7.67 -2.95
C ALA A 117 5.88 -8.34 -4.18
N ALA A 118 5.04 -8.91 -5.06
CA ALA A 118 5.47 -9.55 -6.30
C ALA A 118 6.21 -8.55 -7.23
N PHE A 119 5.70 -7.32 -7.34
CA PHE A 119 6.37 -6.28 -8.11
C PHE A 119 7.75 -5.93 -7.54
N ARG A 120 7.84 -5.70 -6.22
CA ARG A 120 9.14 -5.43 -5.57
C ARG A 120 10.12 -6.58 -5.73
N GLN A 121 9.64 -7.82 -5.65
CA GLN A 121 10.45 -9.01 -5.88
C GLN A 121 11.05 -9.02 -7.29
N THR A 122 10.21 -8.78 -8.29
CA THR A 122 10.62 -8.81 -9.70
C THR A 122 11.63 -7.69 -9.99
N VAL A 123 11.36 -6.46 -9.52
CA VAL A 123 12.32 -5.34 -9.65
C VAL A 123 13.67 -5.68 -9.04
N ARG A 124 13.68 -6.31 -7.86
CA ARG A 124 14.91 -6.72 -7.18
C ARG A 124 15.68 -7.76 -8.00
N GLN A 125 14.98 -8.76 -8.56
CA GLN A 125 15.62 -9.80 -9.38
C GLN A 125 16.23 -9.20 -10.66
N GLU A 126 15.50 -8.36 -11.38
CA GLU A 126 16.03 -7.68 -12.58
C GLU A 126 17.24 -6.81 -12.24
N TRP A 127 17.22 -6.14 -11.09
CA TRP A 127 18.35 -5.35 -10.64
C TRP A 127 19.59 -6.20 -10.35
N LEU A 128 19.42 -7.35 -9.70
CA LEU A 128 20.52 -8.29 -9.43
C LEU A 128 21.07 -8.88 -10.72
N ASN A 129 20.20 -9.26 -11.67
CA ASN A 129 20.62 -9.75 -12.99
C ASN A 129 21.43 -8.70 -13.74
N LYS A 130 20.99 -7.44 -13.70
CA LYS A 130 21.75 -6.32 -14.28
C LYS A 130 23.14 -6.18 -13.64
N LEU A 131 23.25 -6.27 -12.31
CA LEU A 131 24.53 -6.16 -11.61
C LEU A 131 25.49 -7.32 -11.90
N GLN A 132 24.97 -8.53 -12.11
CA GLN A 132 25.77 -9.71 -12.46
C GLN A 132 26.40 -9.60 -13.85
N ASN A 133 25.72 -8.93 -14.78
CA ASN A 133 26.21 -8.71 -16.14
C ASN A 133 27.12 -7.48 -16.27
N MET A 134 27.41 -6.78 -15.17
CA MET A 134 28.30 -5.61 -15.18
C MET A 134 29.72 -5.97 -14.76
N SER A 135 30.70 -5.25 -15.33
CA SER A 135 32.07 -5.25 -14.83
C SER A 135 32.19 -4.53 -13.47
N SER A 136 33.33 -4.66 -12.81
CA SER A 136 33.62 -3.91 -11.58
C SER A 136 33.59 -2.38 -11.80
N GLU A 137 34.12 -1.92 -12.92
CA GLU A 137 34.17 -0.50 -13.31
C GLU A 137 32.76 0.06 -13.55
N GLU A 138 31.92 -0.70 -14.26
CA GLU A 138 30.54 -0.31 -14.52
C GLU A 138 29.72 -0.20 -13.23
N ARG A 139 29.91 -1.13 -12.28
CA ARG A 139 29.28 -1.08 -10.95
C ARG A 139 29.77 0.12 -10.12
N ALA A 140 31.05 0.47 -10.19
CA ALA A 140 31.59 1.64 -9.51
C ALA A 140 31.01 2.95 -10.06
N ALA A 141 30.99 3.11 -11.39
CA ALA A 141 30.40 4.26 -12.06
C ALA A 141 28.89 4.37 -11.76
N LEU A 142 28.20 3.24 -11.70
CA LEU A 142 26.79 3.17 -11.30
C LEU A 142 26.56 3.67 -9.86
N ALA A 143 27.35 3.19 -8.89
CA ALA A 143 27.26 3.63 -7.51
C ALA A 143 27.49 5.14 -7.37
N GLU A 144 28.48 5.68 -8.08
CA GLU A 144 28.78 7.12 -8.07
C GLU A 144 27.64 7.96 -8.67
N ARG A 145 27.02 7.50 -9.78
CA ARG A 145 25.80 8.15 -10.33
C ARG A 145 24.65 8.13 -9.33
N MET A 146 24.44 7.02 -8.64
CA MET A 146 23.41 6.86 -7.62
C MET A 146 23.64 7.82 -6.44
N GLU A 147 24.88 7.93 -5.95
CA GLU A 147 25.26 8.81 -4.86
C GLU A 147 25.09 10.29 -5.22
N ARG A 148 25.56 10.70 -6.41
CA ARG A 148 25.36 12.07 -6.93
C ARG A 148 23.88 12.45 -7.00
N ARG A 149 23.03 11.52 -7.45
CA ARG A 149 21.59 11.76 -7.57
C ARG A 149 20.93 11.90 -6.19
N SER A 150 21.38 11.13 -5.20
CA SER A 150 20.94 11.25 -3.80
C SER A 150 21.32 12.61 -3.18
N LYS A 151 22.58 13.03 -3.34
CA LYS A 151 23.08 14.33 -2.86
C LYS A 151 22.32 15.52 -3.46
N ARG A 152 21.99 15.48 -4.75
CA ARG A 152 21.19 16.53 -5.42
C ARG A 152 19.76 16.68 -4.87
N HIS A 153 19.15 15.59 -4.38
CA HIS A 153 17.82 15.66 -3.76
C HIS A 153 17.88 16.14 -2.30
N GLY A 154 19.02 16.01 -1.63
CA GLY A 154 19.26 16.59 -0.30
C GLY A 154 19.46 18.11 -0.32
N HIS A 155 20.06 18.65 -1.39
CA HIS A 155 20.46 20.07 -1.46
C HIS A 155 19.31 21.06 -1.77
N LYS A 156 18.17 20.59 -2.29
CA LYS A 156 16.98 21.44 -2.54
C LYS A 156 16.16 21.77 -1.26
N LYS A 157 16.72 21.52 -0.06
CA LYS A 157 16.07 21.73 1.24
C LYS A 157 16.54 22.99 1.98
N GLY A 158 17.12 23.97 1.29
CA GLY A 158 17.83 25.08 1.93
C GLY A 158 17.55 26.49 1.41
N HIS A 159 16.41 26.75 0.77
CA HIS A 159 15.97 28.11 0.42
C HIS A 159 14.46 28.25 0.58
#